data_AF-W1YQ02-F1
#
_entry.id   AF-W1YQ02-F1
#
_cell.length_a   1.000
_cell.length_b   1.000
_cell.length_c   1.000
_cell.angle_alpha   90.00
_cell.angle_beta   90.00
_cell.angle_gamma   90.00
#
_symmetry.space_group_name_H-M   'P 1'
#
loop_
_entity.id
_entity.type
_entity.pdbx_description
1 polymer ?
#
loop_
_entity_poly.entity_id
_entity_poly.type
_entity_poly.pdbx_seq_one_letter_code
_entity_poly.pdbx_strand_id
1 'polypeptide(L)'
;ETLAQEKMLSTLPDRLQSVYKPILVDAEASPEWSIVKAADTISAYMKCVKELKAGNDEFKEAHDSILAKLKNLNMPEVDMFLEIYLPALGKSLDELNYYEIK
;
A
#
# COMPACT_ATOMS: atom_id res chain seq x y z
N GLU A 1 -17.39 1.16 -7.73
CA GLU A 1 -16.80 2.22 -6.87
C GLU A 1 -17.21 3.62 -7.32
N THR A 2 -17.32 3.85 -8.63
CA THR A 2 -17.70 5.14 -9.26
C THR A 2 -18.91 5.84 -8.62
N LEU A 3 -20.00 5.13 -8.34
CA LEU A 3 -21.20 5.74 -7.73
C LEU A 3 -20.92 6.35 -6.33
N ALA A 4 -20.06 5.72 -5.54
CA ALA A 4 -19.68 6.24 -4.22
C ALA A 4 -18.73 7.43 -4.35
N GLN A 5 -17.79 7.38 -5.30
CA GLN A 5 -16.85 8.47 -5.59
C GLN A 5 -17.59 9.72 -6.12
N GLU A 6 -18.53 9.56 -7.05
CA GLU A 6 -19.35 10.65 -7.57
C GLU A 6 -20.28 11.24 -6.50
N LYS A 7 -20.86 10.39 -5.65
CA LYS A 7 -21.64 10.85 -4.49
C LYS A 7 -20.79 11.63 -3.50
N MET A 8 -19.56 11.22 -3.25
CA MET A 8 -18.64 11.97 -2.38
C MET A 8 -18.28 13.31 -3.01
N LEU A 9 -17.98 13.33 -4.31
CA LEU A 9 -17.68 14.56 -5.04
C LEU A 9 -18.84 15.56 -4.97
N SER A 10 -20.08 15.12 -5.13
CA SER A 10 -21.26 16.00 -5.08
C SER A 10 -21.56 16.55 -3.68
N THR A 11 -20.98 15.97 -2.62
CA THR A 11 -21.06 16.56 -1.28
C THR A 11 -20.12 17.76 -1.07
N LEU A 12 -19.15 17.97 -1.97
CA LEU A 12 -18.22 19.10 -1.90
C LEU A 12 -18.86 20.38 -2.48
N PRO A 13 -18.49 21.58 -1.97
CA PRO A 13 -18.85 22.84 -2.61
C PRO A 13 -18.45 22.87 -4.09
N ASP A 14 -19.30 23.40 -4.97
CA ASP A 14 -19.11 23.41 -6.44
C ASP A 14 -17.71 23.85 -6.88
N ARG A 15 -17.16 24.89 -6.21
CA ARG A 15 -15.81 25.41 -6.50
C ARG A 15 -14.67 24.40 -6.27
N LEU A 16 -14.90 23.37 -5.46
CA LEU A 16 -13.92 22.33 -5.14
C LEU A 16 -14.11 21.09 -5.99
N GLN A 17 -15.30 20.87 -6.57
CA GLN A 17 -15.58 19.65 -7.30
C GLN A 17 -14.63 19.47 -8.50
N SER A 18 -14.34 20.54 -9.25
CA SER A 18 -13.38 20.45 -10.36
C SER A 18 -11.96 20.09 -9.92
N VAL A 19 -11.54 20.56 -8.73
CA VAL A 19 -10.20 20.30 -8.17
C VAL A 19 -10.07 18.86 -7.65
N TYR A 20 -11.13 18.33 -7.03
CA TYR A 20 -11.11 17.00 -6.42
C TYR A 20 -11.51 15.88 -7.36
N LYS A 21 -12.21 16.17 -8.46
CA LYS A 21 -12.65 15.15 -9.42
C LYS A 21 -11.50 14.28 -9.94
N PRO A 22 -10.34 14.83 -10.36
CA PRO A 22 -9.20 14.03 -10.82
C PRO A 22 -8.63 13.09 -9.75
N ILE A 23 -8.83 13.42 -8.47
CA ILE A 23 -8.26 12.69 -7.33
C ILE A 23 -9.25 11.62 -6.81
N LEU A 24 -10.56 11.89 -6.91
CA LEU A 24 -11.59 11.04 -6.33
C LEU A 24 -12.26 10.11 -7.34
N VAL A 25 -12.51 10.60 -8.55
CA VAL A 25 -13.29 9.89 -9.57
C VAL A 25 -12.38 9.41 -10.70
N ASP A 26 -11.50 10.30 -11.18
CA ASP A 26 -10.64 10.01 -12.34
C ASP A 26 -9.23 9.59 -11.91
N ALA A 27 -9.07 9.11 -10.67
CA ALA A 27 -7.77 8.77 -10.08
C ALA A 27 -7.02 7.71 -10.90
N GLU A 28 -7.74 6.82 -11.58
CA GLU A 28 -7.15 5.77 -12.43
C GLU A 28 -6.45 6.31 -13.68
N ALA A 29 -6.80 7.53 -14.10
CA ALA A 29 -6.16 8.19 -15.24
C ALA A 29 -4.85 8.88 -14.86
N SER A 30 -4.54 9.01 -13.57
CA SER A 30 -3.28 9.58 -13.12
C SER A 30 -2.13 8.61 -13.39
N PRO A 31 -0.96 9.13 -13.83
CA PRO A 31 0.22 8.29 -14.04
C PRO A 31 0.72 7.65 -12.74
N GLU A 32 0.38 8.21 -11.58
CA GLU A 32 0.70 7.68 -10.26
C GLU A 32 -0.21 6.54 -9.81
N TRP A 33 -1.29 6.24 -10.54
CA TRP A 33 -2.29 5.24 -10.12
C TRP A 33 -1.67 3.86 -9.82
N SER A 34 -0.78 3.39 -10.70
CA SER A 34 -0.08 2.11 -10.50
C SER A 34 0.76 2.08 -9.23
N ILE A 35 1.48 3.17 -8.96
CA ILE A 35 2.30 3.35 -7.75
C ILE A 35 1.41 3.37 -6.51
N VAL A 36 0.28 4.08 -6.54
CA VAL A 36 -0.67 4.12 -5.41
C VAL A 36 -1.25 2.72 -5.13
N LYS A 37 -1.59 1.95 -6.17
CA LYS A 37 -2.08 0.57 -6.00
C LYS A 37 -1.01 -0.39 -5.49
N ALA A 38 0.24 -0.19 -5.89
CA ALA A 38 1.37 -0.93 -5.35
C ALA A 38 1.57 -0.60 -3.86
N ALA A 39 1.56 0.68 -3.49
CA ALA A 39 1.69 1.14 -2.11
C ALA A 39 0.56 0.63 -1.19
N ASP A 40 -0.68 0.62 -1.68
CA ASP A 40 -1.83 0.02 -1.00
C ASP A 40 -1.62 -1.49 -0.71
N THR A 41 -1.11 -2.22 -1.71
CA THR A 41 -0.78 -3.64 -1.56
C THR A 41 0.38 -3.87 -0.58
N ILE A 42 1.41 -3.02 -0.60
CA ILE A 42 2.53 -3.03 0.37
C ILE A 42 2.01 -2.77 1.79
N SER A 43 1.09 -1.82 1.97
CA SER A 43 0.48 -1.53 3.27
C SER A 43 -0.28 -2.73 3.84
N ALA A 44 -1.03 -3.44 2.99
CA ALA A 44 -1.70 -4.68 3.37
C ALA A 44 -0.70 -5.77 3.77
N TYR A 45 0.40 -5.92 3.04
CA TYR A 45 1.49 -6.84 3.40
C TYR A 45 2.11 -6.48 4.76
N MET A 46 2.43 -5.21 5.00
CA MET A 46 2.98 -4.73 6.27
C MET A 46 2.04 -5.00 7.45
N LYS A 47 0.72 -4.92 7.25
CA LYS A 47 -0.26 -5.34 8.26
C LYS A 47 -0.10 -6.83 8.58
N CYS A 48 -0.02 -7.69 7.57
CA CYS A 48 0.15 -9.13 7.78
C CYS A 48 1.45 -9.44 8.54
N VAL A 49 2.56 -8.78 8.23
CA VAL A 49 3.83 -8.92 8.97
C VAL A 49 3.67 -8.57 10.45
N LYS A 50 2.96 -7.48 10.76
CA LYS A 50 2.69 -7.07 12.14
C LYS A 50 1.81 -8.07 12.90
N GLU A 51 0.77 -8.58 12.26
CA GLU A 51 -0.15 -9.57 12.84
C GLU A 51 0.57 -10.89 13.12
N LEU A 52 1.38 -11.40 12.17
CA LEU A 52 2.19 -12.60 12.37
C LEU A 52 3.19 -12.42 13.52
N LYS A 53 3.82 -11.25 13.62
CA LYS A 53 4.70 -10.91 14.74
C LYS A 53 3.98 -10.86 16.09
N ALA A 54 2.70 -10.46 16.09
CA ALA A 54 1.85 -10.51 17.28
C ALA A 54 1.36 -11.93 17.62
N GLY A 55 1.75 -12.95 16.84
CA GLY A 55 1.34 -14.35 17.02
C GLY A 55 0.01 -14.70 16.38
N ASN A 56 -0.51 -13.86 15.48
CA ASN A 56 -1.76 -14.11 14.77
C ASN A 56 -1.51 -14.84 13.44
N ASP A 57 -1.51 -16.16 13.50
CA ASP A 57 -1.24 -17.03 12.35
C ASP A 57 -2.34 -17.03 11.28
N GLU A 58 -3.54 -16.47 11.55
CA GLU A 58 -4.61 -16.34 10.56
C GLU A 58 -4.18 -15.48 9.35
N PHE A 59 -3.18 -14.62 9.54
CA PHE A 59 -2.64 -13.75 8.50
C PHE A 59 -1.58 -14.42 7.61
N LYS A 60 -1.20 -15.67 7.88
CA LYS A 60 -0.13 -16.35 7.13
C LYS A 60 -0.46 -16.54 5.66
N GLU A 61 -1.66 -17.02 5.35
CA GLU A 61 -2.09 -17.21 3.96
C GLU A 61 -2.16 -15.87 3.19
N ALA A 62 -2.70 -14.84 3.84
CA ALA A 62 -2.76 -13.49 3.28
C ALA A 62 -1.36 -12.90 3.06
N HIS A 63 -0.44 -13.08 4.01
CA HIS A 63 0.95 -12.66 3.89
C HIS A 63 1.62 -13.26 2.64
N ASP A 64 1.54 -14.58 2.47
CA ASP A 64 2.22 -15.29 1.38
C ASP A 64 1.60 -14.94 0.01
N SER A 65 0.26 -14.86 -0.05
CA SER A 65 -0.47 -14.47 -1.25
C SER A 65 -0.16 -13.03 -1.68
N ILE A 66 -0.15 -12.08 -0.75
CA ILE A 66 0.16 -10.68 -1.05
C ILE A 66 1.64 -10.53 -1.45
N LEU A 67 2.56 -11.23 -0.79
CA LEU A 67 3.98 -11.20 -1.15
C LEU A 67 4.20 -11.72 -2.59
N ALA A 68 3.52 -12.81 -2.97
CA ALA A 68 3.56 -13.31 -4.33
C ALA A 68 2.99 -12.30 -5.33
N LYS A 69 1.87 -11.64 -4.99
CA LYS A 69 1.29 -10.57 -5.81
C LYS A 69 2.28 -9.42 -6.01
N LEU A 70 2.95 -8.95 -4.95
CA LEU A 70 3.91 -7.85 -5.00
C LEU A 70 5.10 -8.18 -5.92
N LYS A 71 5.66 -9.38 -5.81
CA LYS A 71 6.76 -9.86 -6.68
C LYS A 71 6.35 -9.99 -8.16
N ASN A 72 5.05 -10.17 -8.42
CA ASN A 72 4.51 -10.28 -9.77
C ASN A 72 4.05 -8.94 -10.36
N LEU A 73 4.19 -7.81 -9.64
CA LEU A 73 3.86 -6.49 -10.18
C LEU A 73 4.84 -6.05 -11.28
N ASN A 74 6.05 -6.63 -11.33
CA ASN A 74 7.12 -6.28 -12.28
C ASN A 74 7.46 -4.77 -12.24
N MET A 75 7.54 -4.21 -11.03
CA MET A 75 7.81 -2.80 -10.78
C MET A 75 9.15 -2.68 -10.02
N PRO A 76 10.21 -2.12 -10.63
CA PRO A 76 11.53 -2.01 -10.01
C PRO A 76 11.51 -1.32 -8.65
N GLU A 77 10.67 -0.29 -8.49
CA GLU A 77 10.49 0.43 -7.24
C GLU A 77 9.86 -0.43 -6.13
N VAL A 78 8.98 -1.38 -6.49
CA VAL A 78 8.40 -2.33 -5.54
C VAL A 78 9.46 -3.35 -5.15
N ASP A 79 10.17 -3.92 -6.12
CA ASP A 79 11.23 -4.90 -5.85
C ASP A 79 12.32 -4.31 -4.94
N MET A 80 12.74 -3.07 -5.23
CA MET A 80 13.68 -2.32 -4.39
C MET A 80 13.13 -2.09 -2.98
N PHE A 81 11.85 -1.70 -2.85
CA PHE A 81 11.25 -1.53 -1.52
C PHE A 81 11.25 -2.85 -0.75
N LEU A 82 10.90 -3.95 -1.42
CA LEU A 82 10.86 -5.26 -0.79
C LEU A 82 12.26 -5.70 -0.33
N GLU A 83 13.28 -5.53 -1.16
CA GLU A 83 14.66 -5.90 -0.83
C GLU A 83 15.21 -5.08 0.34
N ILE A 84 15.02 -3.76 0.30
CA ILE A 84 15.61 -2.82 1.26
C ILE A 84 14.85 -2.85 2.60
N TYR A 85 13.52 -2.87 2.59
CA TYR A 85 12.73 -2.62 3.79
C TYR A 85 12.09 -3.87 4.42
N LEU A 86 11.85 -4.99 3.71
CA LEU A 86 11.27 -6.18 4.36
C LEU A 86 12.05 -6.67 5.58
N PRO A 87 13.38 -6.79 5.53
CA PRO A 87 14.13 -7.32 6.65
C PRO A 87 14.00 -6.45 7.91
N ALA A 88 13.78 -5.13 7.73
CA ALA A 88 13.54 -4.19 8.81
C ALA A 88 12.10 -4.26 9.34
N LEU A 89 11.11 -4.56 8.50
CA LEU A 89 9.68 -4.58 8.89
C LEU A 89 9.36 -5.62 9.98
N GLY A 90 10.12 -6.72 10.05
CA GLY A 90 9.97 -7.74 11.09
C GLY A 90 10.62 -7.39 12.43
N LYS A 91 11.43 -6.32 12.50
CA LYS A 91 12.25 -5.98 13.66
C LYS A 91 11.50 -5.16 14.69
N SER A 92 11.88 -5.31 15.95
CA SER A 92 11.45 -4.44 17.06
C SER A 92 12.18 -3.09 16.98
N LEU A 93 11.70 -2.10 17.72
CA LEU A 93 12.38 -0.79 17.79
C LEU A 93 13.83 -0.93 18.27
N ASP A 94 14.10 -1.81 19.23
CA ASP A 94 15.46 -2.07 19.71
C ASP A 94 16.33 -2.70 18.63
N GLU A 95 15.80 -3.66 17.88
CA GLU A 95 16.53 -4.27 16.75
C GLU A 95 16.78 -3.28 15.60
N LEU A 96 15.89 -2.30 15.40
CA LEU A 96 16.05 -1.25 14.40
C LEU A 96 17.13 -0.24 14.78
N ASN A 97 17.33 0.05 16.07
CA ASN A 97 18.39 0.96 16.52
C ASN A 97 19.81 0.49 16.13
N TYR A 98 19.97 -0.79 15.81
CA TYR A 98 21.24 -1.39 15.37
C TYR A 98 21.16 -1.92 13.93
N TYR A 99 20.09 -1.60 13.19
CA TYR A 99 19.90 -2.07 11.83
C TYR A 99 20.37 -1.01 10.83
N GLU A 100 21.40 -1.33 10.06
CA GLU A 100 21.82 -0.51 8.93
C GLU A 100 21.12 -0.99 7.66
N ILE A 101 20.38 -0.07 7.02
CA ILE A 101 19.91 -0.26 5.66
C ILE A 101 21.14 -0.19 4.76
N LYS A 102 21.44 -1.29 4.05
CA LYS A 102 22.56 -1.36 3.11
C LYS A 102 22.21 -0.77 1.76
#